data_AF-A0A543FJI0-F1
#
_entry.id   AF-A0A543FJI0-F1
#
_cell.length_a   1.000
_cell.length_b   1.000
_cell.length_c   1.000
_cell.angle_alpha   90.00
_cell.angle_beta   90.00
_cell.angle_gamma   90.00
#
_symmetry.space_group_name_H-M   'P 1'
#
loop_
_entity.id
_entity.type
_entity.pdbx_description
1 polymer ?
#
loop_
_entity_poly.entity_id
_entity_poly.type
_entity_poly.pdbx_seq_one_letter_code
_entity_poly.pdbx_strand_id
1 'polypeptide(L)'
;MVGPVRAGEAPDEGPDYDPELWIEVPLFFPFAGWPDAAAWAHDIAQEAALRPDEREGLAERARLLAESDWPATRRFWYFPVQGGFEAIVHVIDVDEVIPQEQVLEMLRTDDARVTDPVIEAIEGVPGAWRSAYIVAEGDQDQRAAMGVVRAVRMRGEGTTLVELIDADLAAIGVALPDFDALVGDLQFIGGGVGGRD
;
A
#
# COMPACT_ATOMS: atom_id res chain seq x y z
N MET A 1 -5.19 45.99 10.36
CA MET A 1 -5.83 45.05 9.42
C MET A 1 -4.71 44.31 8.72
N VAL A 2 -4.43 43.08 9.18
CA VAL A 2 -3.43 42.19 8.59
C VAL A 2 -4.22 41.26 7.65
N GLY A 3 -3.91 41.30 6.36
CA GLY A 3 -4.55 40.44 5.36
C GLY A 3 -4.17 38.97 5.58
N PRO A 4 -5.00 38.02 5.12
CA PRO A 4 -4.71 36.60 5.30
C PRO A 4 -3.45 36.21 4.52
N VAL A 5 -2.57 35.49 5.21
CA VAL A 5 -1.43 34.79 4.63
C VAL A 5 -1.98 33.68 3.74
N ARG A 6 -1.69 33.74 2.44
CA ARG A 6 -1.90 32.59 1.55
C ARG A 6 -1.03 31.45 2.06
N ALA A 7 -1.64 30.30 2.36
CA ALA A 7 -0.92 29.06 2.54
C ALA A 7 -0.02 28.86 1.31
N GLY A 8 1.26 28.58 1.54
CA GLY A 8 2.21 28.33 0.47
C GLY A 8 1.68 27.20 -0.40
N GLU A 9 1.55 27.47 -1.69
CA GLU A 9 1.48 26.43 -2.72
C GLU A 9 2.75 25.60 -2.56
N ALA A 10 2.59 24.35 -2.12
CA ALA A 10 3.64 23.34 -2.27
C ALA A 10 3.98 23.23 -3.77
N PRO A 11 5.24 22.95 -4.14
CA PRO A 11 5.60 22.78 -5.55
C PRO A 11 4.69 21.74 -6.21
N ASP A 12 4.25 22.07 -7.42
CA ASP A 12 3.39 21.30 -8.33
C ASP A 12 4.14 20.10 -8.91
N GLU A 13 4.77 19.30 -8.05
CA GLU A 13 5.28 17.97 -8.38
C GLU A 13 4.16 17.01 -8.04
N GLY A 14 3.57 16.38 -9.05
CA GLY A 14 2.52 15.38 -8.88
C GLY A 14 2.97 14.20 -8.02
N PRO A 15 2.06 13.28 -7.68
CA PRO A 15 2.43 12.09 -6.90
C PRO A 15 3.55 11.33 -7.62
N ASP A 16 4.48 10.76 -6.85
CA ASP A 16 5.57 9.96 -7.43
C ASP A 16 5.07 8.68 -8.12
N TYR A 17 3.81 8.29 -7.88
CA TYR A 17 3.18 7.08 -8.39
C TYR A 17 2.08 7.42 -9.40
N ASP A 18 1.65 6.43 -10.20
CA ASP A 18 0.49 6.57 -11.09
C ASP A 18 -0.82 6.56 -10.25
N PRO A 19 -1.52 7.70 -10.10
CA PRO A 19 -2.73 7.78 -9.29
C PRO A 19 -3.95 7.16 -9.99
N GLU A 20 -3.85 6.84 -11.29
CA GLU A 20 -4.92 6.10 -12.00
C GLU A 20 -4.88 4.60 -11.65
N LEU A 21 -3.72 4.08 -11.22
CA LEU A 21 -3.53 2.69 -10.81
C LEU A 21 -3.56 2.51 -9.28
N TRP A 22 -2.93 3.46 -8.56
CA TRP A 22 -2.75 3.39 -7.12
C TRP A 22 -3.55 4.49 -6.44
N ILE A 23 -4.67 4.11 -5.84
CA ILE A 23 -5.47 5.04 -5.05
C ILE A 23 -4.90 5.09 -3.64
N GLU A 24 -4.40 6.25 -3.21
CA GLU A 24 -3.94 6.42 -1.83
C GLU A 24 -5.12 6.40 -0.86
N VAL A 25 -5.04 5.52 0.12
CA VAL A 25 -6.05 5.32 1.16
C VAL A 25 -5.66 6.14 2.39
N PRO A 26 -6.48 7.10 2.82
CA PRO A 26 -6.20 7.87 4.04
C PRO A 26 -6.10 6.95 5.26
N LEU A 27 -5.07 7.14 6.07
CA LEU A 27 -4.86 6.38 7.30
C LEU A 27 -5.57 6.99 8.52
N PHE A 28 -5.98 8.25 8.40
CA PHE A 28 -6.64 9.00 9.47
C PHE A 28 -7.59 10.03 8.86
N PHE A 29 -8.64 10.35 9.62
CA PHE A 29 -9.63 11.36 9.24
C PHE A 29 -9.73 12.44 10.33
N PRO A 30 -10.04 13.69 9.97
CA PRO A 30 -10.30 14.18 8.61
C PRO A 30 -9.04 14.26 7.74
N PHE A 31 -9.19 14.08 6.43
CA PHE A 31 -8.09 14.11 5.47
C PHE A 31 -8.53 14.77 4.17
N ALA A 32 -7.74 15.72 3.65
CA ALA A 32 -7.97 16.39 2.36
C ALA A 32 -9.42 16.90 2.09
N GLY A 33 -10.17 17.25 3.14
CA GLY A 33 -11.55 17.71 3.03
C GLY A 33 -12.61 16.62 3.28
N TRP A 34 -12.23 15.35 3.31
CA TRP A 34 -13.10 14.27 3.76
C TRP A 34 -13.19 14.25 5.30
N PRO A 35 -14.40 14.35 5.88
CA PRO A 35 -14.58 14.31 7.32
C PRO A 35 -14.36 12.93 7.93
N ASP A 36 -14.63 11.86 7.18
CA ASP A 36 -14.57 10.47 7.61
C ASP A 36 -14.33 9.51 6.42
N ALA A 37 -14.10 8.23 6.76
CA ALA A 37 -13.88 7.16 5.78
C ALA A 37 -15.06 6.96 4.82
N ALA A 38 -16.29 7.17 5.28
CA ALA A 38 -17.48 6.99 4.46
C ALA A 38 -17.56 8.07 3.36
N ALA A 39 -17.20 9.32 3.67
CA ALA A 39 -17.14 10.39 2.70
C ALA A 39 -16.07 10.15 1.63
N TRP A 40 -14.86 9.75 2.02
CA TRP A 40 -13.80 9.39 1.06
C TRP A 40 -14.24 8.23 0.16
N ALA A 41 -14.74 7.15 0.75
CA ALA A 41 -15.17 5.98 0.01
C ALA A 41 -16.32 6.26 -0.97
N HIS A 42 -17.25 7.16 -0.59
CA HIS A 42 -18.32 7.61 -1.46
C HIS A 42 -17.77 8.31 -2.72
N ASP A 43 -16.82 9.21 -2.55
CA ASP A 43 -16.23 9.97 -3.67
C ASP A 43 -15.47 9.04 -4.62
N ILE A 44 -14.63 8.14 -4.09
CA ILE A 44 -13.94 7.10 -4.89
C ILE A 44 -14.95 6.28 -5.72
N ALA A 45 -16.08 5.88 -5.11
CA ALA A 45 -17.09 5.12 -5.82
C ALA A 45 -17.86 5.95 -6.88
N GLN A 46 -17.98 7.28 -6.73
CA GLN A 46 -18.59 8.13 -7.76
C GLN A 46 -17.67 8.37 -8.96
N GLU A 47 -16.36 8.40 -8.73
CA GLU A 47 -15.35 8.53 -9.79
C GLU A 47 -15.23 7.26 -10.63
N ALA A 48 -15.51 6.10 -10.04
CA ALA A 48 -15.52 4.84 -10.75
C ALA A 48 -16.61 4.80 -11.84
N ALA A 49 -16.22 4.42 -13.07
CA ALA A 49 -17.12 4.27 -14.22
C ALA A 49 -17.98 2.98 -14.14
N LEU A 50 -18.63 2.75 -13.00
CA LEU A 50 -19.41 1.56 -12.66
C LEU A 50 -20.92 1.80 -12.68
N ARG A 51 -21.72 0.72 -12.66
CA ARG A 51 -23.19 0.80 -12.48
C ARG A 51 -23.54 1.16 -11.03
N PRO A 52 -24.73 1.74 -10.74
CA PRO A 52 -25.09 2.17 -9.39
C PRO A 52 -25.00 1.06 -8.32
N ASP A 53 -25.40 -0.16 -8.65
CA ASP A 53 -25.33 -1.34 -7.77
C ASP A 53 -23.88 -1.75 -7.46
N GLU A 54 -22.98 -1.62 -8.43
CA GLU A 54 -21.55 -1.90 -8.27
C GLU A 54 -20.84 -0.81 -7.45
N ARG A 55 -21.29 0.45 -7.56
CA ARG A 55 -20.74 1.57 -6.79
C ARG A 55 -21.01 1.45 -5.30
N GLU A 56 -22.20 1.02 -4.90
CA GLU A 56 -22.52 0.82 -3.48
C GLU A 56 -21.62 -0.24 -2.85
N GLY A 57 -21.42 -1.36 -3.56
CA GLY A 57 -20.46 -2.39 -3.14
C GLY A 57 -19.03 -1.86 -3.07
N LEU A 58 -18.60 -1.06 -4.04
CA LEU A 58 -17.26 -0.46 -4.06
C LEU A 58 -17.05 0.51 -2.89
N ALA A 59 -18.03 1.38 -2.62
CA ALA A 59 -17.99 2.33 -1.51
C ALA A 59 -17.86 1.62 -0.17
N GLU A 60 -18.60 0.52 0.05
CA GLU A 60 -18.48 -0.22 1.30
C GLU A 60 -17.08 -0.85 1.47
N ARG A 61 -16.49 -1.39 0.41
CA ARG A 61 -15.14 -1.98 0.47
C ARG A 61 -14.06 -0.94 0.68
N ALA A 62 -14.15 0.19 -0.03
CA ALA A 62 -13.27 1.33 0.20
C ALA A 62 -13.37 1.80 1.66
N ARG A 63 -14.58 1.97 2.20
CA ARG A 63 -14.79 2.37 3.60
C ARG A 63 -14.10 1.41 4.57
N LEU A 64 -14.29 0.10 4.42
CA LEU A 64 -13.65 -0.92 5.25
C LEU A 64 -12.11 -0.85 5.17
N LEU A 65 -11.57 -0.59 3.99
CA LEU A 65 -10.13 -0.44 3.80
C LEU A 65 -9.56 0.81 4.50
N ALA A 66 -10.28 1.92 4.43
CA ALA A 66 -9.92 3.16 5.11
C ALA A 66 -10.05 3.07 6.65
N GLU A 67 -10.93 2.20 7.14
CA GLU A 67 -11.10 1.92 8.57
C GLU A 67 -10.12 0.87 9.12
N SER A 68 -9.36 0.19 8.26
CA SER A 68 -8.38 -0.82 8.68
C SER A 68 -7.27 -0.21 9.54
N ASP A 69 -7.01 -0.84 10.69
CA ASP A 69 -6.01 -0.46 11.69
C ASP A 69 -4.61 -1.04 11.43
N TRP A 70 -4.39 -1.66 10.27
CA TRP A 70 -3.09 -2.23 9.91
C TRP A 70 -1.98 -1.16 9.93
N PRO A 71 -0.90 -1.34 10.70
CA PRO A 71 0.22 -0.40 10.75
C PRO A 71 0.79 -0.10 9.36
N ALA A 72 0.80 1.17 8.98
CA ALA A 72 1.37 1.66 7.74
C ALA A 72 1.75 3.14 7.87
N THR A 73 2.78 3.60 7.17
CA THR A 73 3.05 5.01 6.90
C THR A 73 2.24 5.52 5.72
N ARG A 74 1.95 4.64 4.75
CA ARG A 74 1.03 4.90 3.62
C ARG A 74 0.30 3.63 3.23
N ARG A 75 -0.88 3.77 2.63
CA ARG A 75 -1.65 2.64 2.12
C ARG A 75 -2.17 2.97 0.73
N PHE A 76 -2.09 2.00 -0.16
CA PHE A 76 -2.61 2.13 -1.51
C PHE A 76 -3.53 0.98 -1.82
N TRP A 77 -4.51 1.29 -2.66
CA TRP A 77 -5.39 0.31 -3.25
C TRP A 77 -5.10 0.23 -4.75
N TYR A 78 -4.77 -0.98 -5.22
CA TYR A 78 -4.58 -1.24 -6.64
C TYR A 78 -5.94 -1.38 -7.29
N PHE A 79 -6.35 -0.36 -8.05
CA PHE A 79 -7.64 -0.36 -8.72
C PHE A 79 -7.44 -0.52 -10.23
N PRO A 80 -7.62 -1.71 -10.81
CA PRO A 80 -7.54 -1.88 -12.24
C PRO A 80 -8.76 -1.23 -12.91
N VAL A 81 -8.51 -0.59 -14.06
CA VAL A 81 -9.48 0.05 -14.95
C VAL A 81 -10.54 -0.94 -15.52
N GLN A 82 -10.59 -2.20 -15.06
CA GLN A 82 -11.54 -3.24 -15.51
C GLN A 82 -12.20 -4.05 -14.37
N GLY A 83 -12.29 -3.48 -13.16
CA GLY A 83 -13.37 -3.81 -12.23
C GLY A 83 -13.29 -5.15 -11.49
N GLY A 84 -12.15 -5.47 -10.84
CA GLY A 84 -12.16 -6.63 -9.95
C GLY A 84 -10.94 -6.93 -9.09
N PHE A 85 -9.79 -6.27 -9.26
CA PHE A 85 -8.62 -6.56 -8.39
C PHE A 85 -8.65 -5.64 -7.17
N GLU A 86 -8.45 -6.22 -5.99
CA GLU A 86 -8.55 -5.53 -4.70
C GLU A 86 -7.26 -5.69 -3.90
N ALA A 87 -6.14 -5.58 -4.62
CA ALA A 87 -4.82 -5.69 -4.05
C ALA A 87 -4.55 -4.47 -3.17
N ILE A 88 -4.20 -4.70 -1.91
CA ILE A 88 -3.86 -3.66 -0.96
C ILE A 88 -2.35 -3.65 -0.80
N VAL A 89 -1.78 -2.45 -0.86
CA VAL A 89 -0.37 -2.21 -0.56
C VAL A 89 -0.23 -1.42 0.73
N HIS A 90 0.49 -1.98 1.68
CA HIS A 90 0.92 -1.31 2.89
C HIS A 90 2.37 -0.87 2.74
N VAL A 91 2.66 0.39 3.06
CA VAL A 91 4.03 0.93 3.11
C VAL A 91 4.38 1.23 4.54
N ILE A 92 5.58 0.84 4.97
CA ILE A 92 6.13 1.10 6.29
C ILE A 92 7.54 1.65 6.10
N ASP A 93 7.76 2.90 6.53
CA ASP A 93 9.09 3.50 6.57
C ASP A 93 9.72 3.33 7.95
N VAL A 94 11.00 2.95 7.94
CA VAL A 94 11.84 2.77 9.12
C VAL A 94 12.99 3.76 9.03
N ASP A 95 13.17 4.58 10.07
CA ASP A 95 14.26 5.56 10.23
C ASP A 95 15.63 4.92 10.53
N GLU A 96 15.87 3.76 9.96
CA GLU A 96 17.12 3.03 10.06
C GLU A 96 17.38 2.32 8.73
N VAL A 97 18.62 2.41 8.27
CA VAL A 97 19.07 1.64 7.11
C VAL A 97 19.38 0.23 7.60
N ILE A 98 18.47 -0.70 7.34
CA ILE A 98 18.63 -2.11 7.67
C ILE A 98 19.70 -2.69 6.75
N PRO A 99 20.77 -3.32 7.26
CA PRO A 99 21.80 -3.92 6.42
C PRO A 99 21.21 -4.97 5.47
N GLN A 100 21.76 -5.06 4.25
CA GLN A 100 21.27 -5.98 3.21
C GLN A 100 21.12 -7.43 3.70
N GLU A 101 22.09 -7.93 4.48
CA GLU A 101 22.04 -9.31 5.00
C GLU A 101 20.82 -9.53 5.90
N GLN A 102 20.48 -8.53 6.71
CA GLN A 102 19.31 -8.54 7.58
C GLN A 102 18.01 -8.38 6.78
N VAL A 103 17.99 -7.53 5.74
CA VAL A 103 16.85 -7.44 4.81
C VAL A 103 16.56 -8.80 4.17
N LEU A 104 17.60 -9.47 3.65
CA LEU A 104 17.43 -10.79 3.05
C LEU A 104 16.95 -11.82 4.07
N GLU A 105 17.34 -11.71 5.33
CA GLU A 105 16.83 -12.58 6.39
C GLU A 105 15.36 -12.29 6.73
N MET A 106 14.96 -11.02 6.80
CA MET A 106 13.57 -10.61 7.00
C MET A 106 12.67 -11.13 5.86
N LEU A 107 13.15 -11.07 4.62
CA LEU A 107 12.45 -11.62 3.45
C LEU A 107 12.37 -13.16 3.46
N ARG A 108 13.26 -13.82 4.20
CA ARG A 108 13.29 -15.28 4.42
C ARG A 108 12.57 -15.74 5.66
N THR A 109 11.99 -14.86 6.47
CA THR A 109 11.38 -15.24 7.75
C THR A 109 9.95 -14.76 7.82
N ASP A 110 9.02 -15.72 7.85
CA ASP A 110 7.61 -15.50 8.15
C ASP A 110 7.05 -16.83 8.66
N ASP A 111 6.61 -16.88 9.91
CA ASP A 111 6.16 -18.11 10.56
C ASP A 111 4.80 -18.58 10.04
N ALA A 112 4.04 -17.71 9.37
CA ALA A 112 2.71 -18.02 8.85
C ALA A 112 2.75 -18.61 7.41
N ARG A 113 3.93 -18.67 6.79
CA ARG A 113 4.07 -19.14 5.41
C ARG A 113 3.83 -20.64 5.27
N VAL A 114 3.35 -21.01 4.09
CA VAL A 114 3.17 -22.41 3.67
C VAL A 114 3.99 -22.77 2.43
N THR A 115 4.71 -21.81 1.86
CA THR A 115 5.65 -22.02 0.75
C THR A 115 7.03 -21.44 1.06
N ASP A 116 8.06 -21.97 0.43
CA ASP A 116 9.37 -21.33 0.42
C ASP A 116 9.28 -19.98 -0.32
N PRO A 117 9.84 -18.90 0.23
CA PRO A 117 9.82 -17.60 -0.43
C PRO A 117 10.74 -17.58 -1.65
N VAL A 118 10.27 -16.96 -2.73
CA VAL A 118 11.10 -16.61 -3.88
C VAL A 118 11.61 -15.19 -3.67
N ILE A 119 12.93 -15.04 -3.52
CA ILE A 119 13.56 -13.75 -3.24
C ILE A 119 14.37 -13.29 -4.44
N GLU A 120 14.08 -12.08 -4.91
CA GLU A 120 14.66 -11.49 -6.12
C GLU A 120 15.02 -10.02 -5.89
N ALA A 121 16.05 -9.54 -6.58
CA ALA A 121 16.26 -8.10 -6.69
C ALA A 121 15.21 -7.51 -7.66
N ILE A 122 14.70 -6.32 -7.37
CA ILE A 122 13.77 -5.63 -8.26
C ILE A 122 14.58 -4.97 -9.38
N GLU A 123 14.27 -5.31 -10.63
CA GLU A 123 14.97 -4.75 -11.79
C GLU A 123 14.80 -3.24 -11.86
N GLY A 124 15.88 -2.51 -12.11
CA GLY A 124 15.84 -1.05 -12.25
C GLY A 124 15.71 -0.27 -10.93
N VAL A 125 15.54 -0.93 -9.78
CA VAL A 125 15.41 -0.27 -8.47
C VAL A 125 16.61 -0.60 -7.57
N PRO A 126 17.64 0.27 -7.50
CA PRO A 126 18.84 0.01 -6.69
C PRO A 126 18.50 -0.17 -5.21
N GLY A 127 19.07 -1.21 -4.60
CA GLY A 127 18.89 -1.51 -3.19
C GLY A 127 17.50 -2.01 -2.82
N ALA A 128 16.74 -2.54 -3.79
CA ALA A 128 15.44 -3.16 -3.54
C ALA A 128 15.44 -4.66 -3.83
N TRP A 129 14.80 -5.41 -2.94
CA TRP A 129 14.51 -6.84 -3.08
C TRP A 129 13.06 -7.10 -2.76
N ARG A 130 12.50 -8.12 -3.38
CA ARG A 130 11.17 -8.63 -3.05
C ARG A 130 11.21 -10.11 -2.68
N SER A 131 10.23 -10.52 -1.91
CA SER A 131 9.92 -11.90 -1.56
C SER A 131 8.47 -12.17 -1.91
N ALA A 132 8.20 -13.26 -2.62
CA ALA A 132 6.84 -13.73 -2.89
C ALA A 132 6.62 -15.09 -2.23
N TYR A 133 5.52 -15.22 -1.47
CA TYR A 133 5.16 -16.45 -0.76
C TYR A 133 3.66 -16.51 -0.48
N ILE A 134 3.19 -17.67 -0.03
CA ILE A 134 1.80 -17.89 0.39
C ILE A 134 1.77 -18.04 1.90
N VAL A 135 0.84 -17.35 2.55
CA VAL A 135 0.47 -17.56 3.95
C VAL A 135 -0.86 -18.29 4.03
N ALA A 136 -1.06 -19.05 5.10
CA ALA A 136 -2.36 -19.63 5.42
C ALA A 136 -2.90 -18.95 6.67
N GLU A 137 -4.01 -18.22 6.53
CA GLU A 137 -4.69 -17.55 7.63
C GLU A 137 -5.96 -18.32 8.00
N GLY A 138 -6.20 -18.48 9.31
CA GLY A 138 -7.38 -19.16 9.85
C GLY A 138 -7.10 -20.47 10.59
N ASP A 139 -8.10 -20.95 11.34
CA ASP A 139 -8.07 -22.23 12.03
C ASP A 139 -8.04 -23.41 11.02
N GLN A 140 -7.67 -24.61 11.47
CA GLN A 140 -7.54 -25.84 10.66
C GLN A 140 -8.75 -26.12 9.76
N ASP A 141 -9.94 -25.67 10.16
CA ASP A 141 -11.20 -25.88 9.43
C ASP A 141 -11.54 -24.77 8.42
N GLN A 142 -10.89 -23.61 8.46
CA GLN A 142 -11.15 -22.44 7.60
C GLN A 142 -9.86 -21.71 7.22
N ARG A 143 -8.89 -22.43 6.64
CA ARG A 143 -7.67 -21.79 6.12
C ARG A 143 -7.96 -21.12 4.78
N ALA A 144 -7.89 -19.79 4.76
CA ALA A 144 -7.74 -19.03 3.53
C ALA A 144 -6.25 -18.94 3.19
N ALA A 145 -5.90 -19.22 1.94
CA ALA A 145 -4.56 -18.96 1.43
C ALA A 145 -4.52 -17.54 0.87
N MET A 146 -3.51 -16.76 1.26
CA MET A 146 -3.26 -15.44 0.71
C MET A 146 -1.86 -15.40 0.12
N GLY A 147 -1.73 -14.76 -1.03
CA GLY A 147 -0.43 -14.42 -1.57
C GLY A 147 0.08 -13.16 -0.89
N VAL A 148 1.38 -13.16 -0.61
CA VAL A 148 2.09 -12.01 -0.05
C VAL A 148 3.28 -11.73 -0.95
N VAL A 149 3.40 -10.48 -1.38
CA VAL A 149 4.61 -9.94 -2.00
C VAL A 149 5.13 -8.84 -1.10
N ARG A 150 6.27 -9.09 -0.45
CA ARG A 150 6.96 -8.13 0.42
C ARG A 150 8.19 -7.61 -0.31
N ALA A 151 8.25 -6.31 -0.55
CA ALA A 151 9.44 -5.63 -1.01
C ALA A 151 10.09 -4.83 0.12
N VAL A 152 11.41 -4.73 0.06
CA VAL A 152 12.20 -3.87 0.94
C VAL A 152 13.15 -3.07 0.07
N ARG A 153 13.17 -1.76 0.28
CA ARG A 153 14.08 -0.84 -0.38
C ARG A 153 14.92 -0.09 0.64
N MET A 154 16.23 -0.24 0.54
CA MET A 154 17.19 0.50 1.36
C MET A 154 17.56 1.81 0.65
N ARG A 155 17.53 2.91 1.39
CA ARG A 155 17.98 4.23 0.95
C ARG A 155 18.94 4.80 1.98
N GLY A 156 19.75 5.80 1.61
CA GLY A 156 20.69 6.42 2.54
C GLY A 156 20.02 7.05 3.77
N GLU A 157 18.70 7.27 3.71
CA GLU A 157 17.87 7.94 4.71
C GLU A 157 17.07 6.96 5.59
N GLY A 158 16.94 5.70 5.19
CA GLY A 158 16.15 4.69 5.91
C GLY A 158 15.78 3.48 5.06
N THR A 159 14.84 2.68 5.55
CA THR A 159 14.35 1.47 4.87
C THR A 159 12.85 1.56 4.69
N THR A 160 12.37 1.33 3.46
CA THR A 160 10.94 1.25 3.15
C THR A 160 10.58 -0.22 2.94
N LEU A 161 9.61 -0.72 3.69
CA LEU A 161 8.99 -2.03 3.51
C LEU A 161 7.62 -1.83 2.86
N VAL A 162 7.34 -2.61 1.84
CA VAL A 162 6.12 -2.51 1.03
C VAL A 162 5.52 -3.90 0.93
N GLU A 163 4.26 -4.07 1.32
CA GLU A 163 3.57 -5.36 1.32
C GLU A 163 2.32 -5.30 0.49
N LEU A 164 2.27 -6.15 -0.54
CA LEU A 164 1.09 -6.45 -1.32
C LEU A 164 0.48 -7.76 -0.83
N ILE A 165 -0.79 -7.74 -0.47
CA ILE A 165 -1.52 -8.92 0.04
C ILE A 165 -2.82 -9.05 -0.74
N ASP A 166 -3.09 -10.26 -1.24
CA ASP A 166 -4.37 -10.59 -1.88
C ASP A 166 -4.69 -12.09 -1.75
N ALA A 167 -5.96 -12.43 -1.66
CA ALA A 167 -6.43 -13.83 -1.73
C ALA A 167 -6.46 -14.35 -3.17
N ASP A 168 -6.57 -13.47 -4.17
CA ASP A 168 -6.47 -13.80 -5.59
C ASP A 168 -5.01 -13.72 -6.07
N LEU A 169 -4.37 -14.88 -6.17
CA LEU A 169 -3.00 -14.98 -6.67
C LEU A 169 -2.84 -14.49 -8.12
N ALA A 170 -3.90 -14.56 -8.93
CA ALA A 170 -3.86 -14.03 -10.29
C ALA A 170 -3.83 -12.49 -10.27
N ALA A 171 -4.55 -11.86 -9.34
CA ALA A 171 -4.52 -10.42 -9.13
C ALA A 171 -3.11 -9.94 -8.75
N ILE A 172 -2.43 -10.65 -7.84
CA ILE A 172 -1.02 -10.37 -7.50
C ILE A 172 -0.13 -10.46 -8.74
N GLY A 173 -0.29 -11.51 -9.54
CA GLY A 173 0.49 -11.68 -10.78
C GLY A 173 0.30 -10.54 -11.78
N VAL A 174 -0.91 -9.97 -11.86
CA VAL A 174 -1.22 -8.81 -12.71
C VAL A 174 -0.63 -7.53 -12.13
N ALA A 175 -0.76 -7.30 -10.82
CA ALA A 175 -0.29 -6.08 -10.15
C ALA A 175 1.23 -6.02 -9.99
N LEU A 176 1.95 -7.15 -10.12
CA LEU A 176 3.36 -7.25 -9.78
C LEU A 176 4.28 -6.25 -10.53
N PRO A 177 4.14 -6.01 -11.85
CA PRO A 177 4.94 -5.00 -12.54
C PRO A 177 4.68 -3.58 -12.02
N ASP A 178 3.42 -3.24 -11.76
CA ASP A 178 3.04 -1.92 -11.24
C ASP A 178 3.46 -1.75 -9.78
N PHE A 179 3.51 -2.85 -9.02
CA PHE A 179 4.03 -2.90 -7.67
C PHE A 179 5.54 -2.64 -7.63
N ASP A 180 6.30 -3.27 -8.53
CA ASP A 180 7.74 -3.01 -8.66
C ASP A 180 8.00 -1.54 -9.02
N ALA A 181 7.18 -0.96 -9.91
CA ALA A 181 7.24 0.46 -10.26
C ALA A 181 6.92 1.34 -9.04
N LEU A 182 5.84 1.05 -8.31
CA LEU A 182 5.49 1.74 -7.07
C LEU A 182 6.67 1.73 -6.07
N VAL A 183 7.31 0.57 -5.84
CA VAL A 183 8.51 0.48 -4.98
C VAL A 183 9.66 1.34 -5.51
N GLY A 184 9.81 1.46 -6.82
CA GLY A 184 10.76 2.32 -7.52
C GLY A 184 10.51 3.81 -7.33
N ASP A 185 9.25 4.19 -7.16
CA ASP A 185 8.81 5.58 -7.14
C ASP A 185 8.62 6.15 -5.72
N LEU A 186 8.17 5.33 -4.76
CA LEU A 186 7.87 5.75 -3.39
C LEU A 186 8.99 6.57 -2.75
N GLN A 187 8.76 7.83 -2.43
CA GLN A 187 9.69 8.61 -1.61
C GLN A 187 9.70 8.12 -0.16
N PHE A 188 10.88 8.19 0.48
CA PHE A 188 11.02 7.89 1.90
C PHE A 188 10.51 9.10 2.68
N ILE A 189 9.52 8.91 3.56
CA ILE A 189 8.89 10.02 4.27
C ILE A 189 9.50 10.23 5.66
N GLY A 190 10.19 9.23 6.20
CA GLY A 190 10.76 9.25 7.56
C GLY A 190 9.70 9.37 8.66
N GLY A 191 10.08 9.05 9.89
CA GLY A 191 9.24 8.95 11.08
C GLY A 191 8.29 10.12 11.29
N GLY A 192 7.07 9.93 10.82
CA GLY A 192 5.88 10.69 11.14
C GLY A 192 4.82 9.86 11.85
N VAL A 193 5.17 8.73 12.48
CA VAL A 193 4.27 8.10 13.47
C VAL A 193 4.39 8.89 14.77
N GLY A 194 3.93 10.14 14.70
CA GLY A 194 3.77 11.00 15.86
C GLY A 194 2.77 10.32 16.78
N GLY A 195 3.27 9.79 17.89
CA GLY A 195 2.50 9.80 19.12
C GLY A 195 1.93 11.21 19.28
N ARG A 196 0.61 11.33 19.16
CA ARG A 196 -0.12 12.42 19.79
C ARG A 196 -0.69 11.82 21.06
N ASP A 197 -0.21 12.37 22.16
CA ASP A 197 -0.70 12.18 23.53
C ASP A 197 -2.24 12.28 23.62
#